data_AF-A0A969XHL1-F1
#
_entry.id   AF-A0A969XHL1-F1
#
_cell.length_a   1.000
_cell.length_b   1.000
_cell.length_c   1.000
_cell.angle_alpha   90.00
_cell.angle_beta   90.00
_cell.angle_gamma   90.00
#
_symmetry.space_group_name_H-M   'P 1'
#
loop_
_entity.id
_entity.type
_entity.pdbx_description
1 polymer ?
#
loop_
_entity_poly.entity_id
_entity_poly.type
_entity_poly.pdbx_seq_one_letter_code
_entity_poly.pdbx_strand_id
1 'polypeptide(L)'
;MRKKFPSLLGMLLFTPWACAVGIHQHGVAQLDLALEPPQLSVAIHSPLANLIGFEHPPATPQQQALWVGLQQQLQQAQQHIVLPDAAACTLQAVRLSAPFADHEHNHDHDHDHDHAHDHDHDHSHADLSVEYDFHCTQAAALNSLQLPLMQNFPAIERLDVQMLTPSGQHFFHLNHLEHRLPLP
;
A
#
# COMPACT_ATOMS: atom_id res chain seq x y z
N MET A 1 -25.37 54.02 37.15
CA MET A 1 -24.58 52.77 37.05
C MET A 1 -25.29 51.79 36.13
N ARG A 2 -24.83 51.62 34.88
CA ARG A 2 -25.24 50.52 33.99
C ARG A 2 -24.01 50.09 33.19
N LYS A 3 -23.42 48.94 33.56
CA LYS A 3 -22.30 48.32 32.85
C LYS A 3 -22.85 47.61 31.61
N LYS A 4 -22.37 47.97 30.42
CA LYS A 4 -22.66 47.26 29.17
C LYS A 4 -21.57 46.20 28.95
N PHE A 5 -21.96 44.93 28.88
CA PHE A 5 -21.10 43.82 28.50
C PHE A 5 -21.03 43.72 26.97
N PRO A 6 -19.86 43.48 26.35
CA PRO A 6 -19.81 43.17 24.93
C PRO A 6 -20.11 41.69 24.72
N SER A 7 -21.01 41.44 23.77
CA SER A 7 -21.39 40.11 23.28
C SER A 7 -20.27 39.60 22.35
N LEU A 8 -19.69 38.45 22.67
CA LEU A 8 -18.75 37.73 21.78
C LEU A 8 -19.57 36.77 20.90
N LEU A 9 -19.61 37.07 19.61
CA LEU A 9 -20.24 36.27 18.57
C LEU A 9 -19.30 35.09 18.24
N GLY A 10 -19.71 33.87 18.59
CA GLY A 10 -18.97 32.64 18.31
C GLY A 10 -19.00 32.29 16.82
N MET A 11 -17.81 32.17 16.22
CA MET A 11 -17.61 31.72 14.84
C MET A 11 -17.58 30.19 14.81
N LEU A 12 -18.65 29.57 14.28
CA LEU A 12 -18.71 28.13 13.99
C LEU A 12 -17.89 27.84 12.72
N LEU A 13 -16.75 27.19 12.87
CA LEU A 13 -15.95 26.68 11.75
C LEU A 13 -16.56 25.35 11.29
N PHE A 14 -17.21 25.34 10.12
CA PHE A 14 -17.55 24.12 9.40
C PHE A 14 -16.25 23.54 8.83
N THR A 15 -15.83 22.38 9.32
CA THR A 15 -14.75 21.61 8.69
C THR A 15 -15.32 20.87 7.47
N PRO A 16 -14.87 21.16 6.24
CA PRO A 16 -15.26 20.36 5.10
C PRO A 16 -14.67 18.96 5.24
N TRP A 17 -15.49 17.95 4.95
CA TRP A 17 -15.03 16.56 4.81
C TRP A 17 -14.09 16.50 3.60
N ALA A 18 -12.82 16.19 3.86
CA ALA A 18 -11.87 15.89 2.80
C ALA A 18 -12.18 14.48 2.27
N CYS A 19 -12.71 14.40 1.05
CA CYS A 19 -12.68 13.16 0.27
C CYS A 19 -11.23 12.95 -0.17
N ALA A 20 -10.56 11.93 0.35
CA ALA A 20 -9.26 11.51 -0.16
C ALA A 20 -9.47 10.88 -1.54
N VAL A 21 -9.27 11.66 -2.60
CA VAL A 21 -9.06 11.12 -3.95
C VAL A 21 -7.61 10.65 -4.01
N GLY A 22 -7.40 9.35 -4.16
CA GLY A 22 -6.08 8.77 -4.37
C GLY A 22 -5.51 9.30 -5.68
N ILE A 23 -4.48 10.14 -5.59
CA ILE A 23 -3.67 10.50 -6.74
C ILE A 23 -2.75 9.30 -6.99
N HIS A 24 -3.17 8.40 -7.87
CA HIS A 24 -2.34 7.31 -8.34
C HIS A 24 -1.27 7.90 -9.26
N GLN A 25 -0.05 8.07 -8.76
CA GLN A 25 1.09 8.48 -9.56
C GLN A 25 1.81 7.21 -10.04
N HIS A 26 1.75 6.93 -11.33
CA HIS A 26 2.61 5.91 -11.93
C HIS A 26 4.08 6.21 -11.56
N GLY A 27 4.85 5.16 -11.29
CA GLY A 27 6.20 5.32 -10.78
C GLY A 27 6.28 5.45 -9.25
N VAL A 28 5.16 5.59 -8.54
CA VAL A 28 5.17 5.75 -7.08
C VAL A 28 4.43 4.60 -6.40
N ALA A 29 5.07 4.00 -5.40
CA ALA A 29 4.44 3.10 -4.46
C ALA A 29 4.50 3.70 -3.05
N GLN A 30 3.59 3.26 -2.18
CA GLN A 30 3.60 3.62 -0.76
C GLN A 30 3.96 2.39 0.08
N LEU A 31 4.76 2.61 1.13
CA LEU A 31 5.03 1.62 2.17
C LEU A 31 4.64 2.20 3.52
N ASP A 32 3.70 1.55 4.20
CA ASP A 32 3.32 1.87 5.57
C ASP A 32 3.94 0.85 6.52
N LEU A 33 4.65 1.32 7.55
CA LEU A 33 5.29 0.48 8.54
C LEU A 33 4.79 0.86 9.93
N ALA A 34 4.36 -0.14 10.71
CA ALA A 34 4.01 0.03 12.11
C ALA A 34 4.84 -0.94 12.97
N LEU A 35 5.69 -0.38 13.82
CA LEU A 35 6.46 -1.12 14.83
C LEU A 35 5.82 -0.92 16.20
N GLU A 36 5.19 -1.97 16.71
CA GLU A 36 4.70 -2.07 18.08
C GLU A 36 5.29 -3.34 18.70
N PRO A 37 6.49 -3.28 19.30
CA PRO A 37 7.22 -4.50 19.69
C PRO A 37 6.39 -5.42 20.60
N PRO A 38 6.39 -6.75 20.35
CA PRO A 38 7.22 -7.47 19.38
C PRO A 38 6.66 -7.52 17.95
N GLN A 39 5.55 -6.86 17.64
CA GLN A 39 4.91 -6.86 16.33
C GLN A 39 5.52 -5.81 15.37
N LEU A 40 5.66 -6.21 14.11
CA LEU A 40 5.98 -5.34 12.99
C LEU A 40 4.99 -5.62 11.87
N SER A 41 4.18 -4.63 11.48
CA SER A 41 3.35 -4.69 10.27
C SER A 41 4.00 -3.83 9.18
N VAL A 42 4.01 -4.36 7.96
CA VAL A 42 4.46 -3.63 6.77
C VAL A 42 3.44 -3.83 5.66
N ALA A 43 2.81 -2.74 5.22
CA ALA A 43 1.90 -2.72 4.09
C ALA A 43 2.55 -2.01 2.90
N ILE A 44 2.36 -2.57 1.71
CA ILE A 44 2.79 -1.98 0.44
C ILE A 44 1.54 -1.74 -0.40
N HIS A 45 1.40 -0.52 -0.91
CA HIS A 45 0.32 -0.10 -1.80
C HIS A 45 0.92 0.39 -3.11
N SER A 46 0.42 -0.11 -4.24
CA SER A 46 0.92 0.32 -5.55
C SER A 46 -0.13 0.21 -6.65
N PRO A 47 -0.15 1.16 -7.60
CA PRO A 47 -0.77 0.95 -8.90
C PRO A 47 -0.29 -0.35 -9.55
N LEU A 48 -1.21 -1.14 -10.09
CA LEU A 48 -0.88 -2.43 -10.70
C LEU A 48 0.08 -2.29 -11.90
N ALA A 49 0.04 -1.14 -12.59
CA ALA A 49 0.99 -0.80 -13.65
C ALA A 49 2.45 -0.81 -13.16
N ASN A 50 2.72 -0.42 -11.91
CA ASN A 50 4.07 -0.45 -11.36
C ASN A 50 4.59 -1.89 -11.14
N LEU A 51 3.68 -2.85 -11.00
CA LEU A 51 4.01 -4.23 -10.63
C LEU A 51 4.07 -5.15 -11.87
N ILE A 52 3.11 -5.03 -12.78
CA ILE A 52 2.97 -5.93 -13.95
C ILE A 52 2.71 -5.19 -15.27
N GLY A 53 2.71 -3.85 -15.26
CA GLY A 53 2.65 -3.03 -16.47
C GLY A 53 1.26 -2.76 -17.03
N PHE A 54 0.18 -3.16 -16.35
CA PHE A 54 -1.20 -2.86 -16.73
C PHE A 54 -2.13 -2.81 -15.51
N GLU A 55 -3.31 -2.22 -15.67
CA GLU A 55 -4.29 -1.99 -14.59
C GLU A 55 -5.71 -2.43 -14.95
N HIS A 56 -5.89 -3.08 -16.09
CA HIS A 56 -7.15 -3.72 -16.44
C HIS A 56 -7.11 -5.19 -16.01
N PRO A 57 -8.26 -5.87 -15.87
CA PRO A 57 -8.28 -7.32 -15.67
C PRO A 57 -7.46 -8.04 -16.74
N PRO A 58 -6.69 -9.09 -16.39
CA PRO A 58 -5.87 -9.82 -17.36
C PRO A 58 -6.76 -10.41 -18.47
N ALA A 59 -6.52 -10.02 -19.71
CA ALA A 59 -7.36 -10.38 -20.86
C ALA A 59 -6.74 -11.45 -21.78
N THR A 60 -5.45 -11.72 -21.62
CA THR A 60 -4.71 -12.69 -22.43
C THR A 60 -4.06 -13.77 -21.56
N PRO A 61 -3.73 -14.96 -22.10
CA PRO A 61 -3.00 -15.98 -21.35
C PRO A 61 -1.68 -15.48 -20.75
N GLN A 62 -0.99 -14.58 -21.45
CA GLN A 62 0.24 -13.95 -20.96
C GLN A 62 -0.04 -13.04 -19.76
N GLN A 63 -1.08 -12.20 -19.82
CA GLN A 63 -1.46 -11.34 -18.70
C GLN A 63 -1.96 -12.14 -17.51
N GLN A 64 -2.67 -13.26 -17.74
CA GLN A 64 -3.08 -14.17 -16.67
C GLN A 64 -1.88 -14.79 -15.95
N ALA A 65 -0.85 -15.20 -16.71
CA ALA A 65 0.38 -15.72 -16.13
C ALA A 65 1.13 -14.67 -15.31
N LEU A 66 1.18 -13.41 -15.78
CA LEU A 66 1.76 -12.29 -15.03
C LEU A 66 0.98 -12.01 -13.74
N TRP A 67 -0.36 -12.04 -13.80
CA TRP A 67 -1.23 -11.86 -12.63
C TRP A 67 -0.98 -12.93 -11.56
N VAL A 68 -1.05 -14.20 -11.93
CA VAL A 68 -0.80 -15.32 -11.01
C VAL A 68 0.63 -15.27 -10.47
N GLY A 69 1.60 -14.96 -11.32
CA GLY A 69 3.00 -14.81 -10.94
C GLY A 69 3.21 -13.69 -9.91
N LEU A 70 2.56 -12.54 -10.11
CA LEU A 70 2.60 -11.42 -9.16
C LEU A 70 2.06 -11.84 -7.80
N GLN A 71 0.87 -12.45 -7.75
CA GLN A 71 0.26 -12.88 -6.50
C GLN A 71 1.17 -13.86 -5.74
N GLN A 72 1.75 -14.84 -6.45
CA GLN A 72 2.70 -15.80 -5.86
C GLN A 72 3.99 -15.13 -5.37
N GLN A 73 4.52 -14.15 -6.12
CA GLN A 73 5.71 -13.41 -5.75
C GLN A 73 5.46 -12.57 -4.49
N LEU A 74 4.30 -11.92 -4.37
CA LEU A 74 3.93 -11.12 -3.20
C LEU A 74 3.65 -11.97 -1.95
N GLN A 75 3.39 -13.28 -2.08
CA GLN A 75 3.35 -14.17 -0.91
C GLN A 75 4.74 -14.38 -0.28
N GLN A 76 5.82 -14.07 -0.99
CA GLN A 76 7.20 -14.28 -0.52
C GLN A 76 7.76 -12.98 0.07
N ALA A 77 7.34 -12.63 1.28
CA ALA A 77 7.70 -11.38 1.96
C ALA A 77 9.20 -11.06 1.91
N GLN A 78 10.06 -12.07 2.13
CA GLN A 78 11.52 -11.93 2.13
C GLN A 78 12.12 -11.51 0.78
N GLN A 79 11.37 -11.65 -0.32
CA GLN A 79 11.80 -11.13 -1.62
C GLN A 79 11.66 -9.62 -1.71
N HIS A 80 10.83 -9.00 -0.88
CA HIS A 80 10.47 -7.58 -0.95
C HIS A 80 10.97 -6.78 0.25
N ILE A 81 11.04 -7.42 1.41
CA ILE A 81 11.47 -6.83 2.69
C ILE A 81 12.39 -7.82 3.40
N VAL A 82 13.63 -7.43 3.66
CA VAL A 82 14.57 -8.23 4.43
C VAL A 82 14.78 -7.59 5.80
N LEU A 83 14.46 -8.36 6.84
CA LEU A 83 14.65 -7.98 8.24
C LEU A 83 16.03 -8.45 8.74
N PRO A 84 16.66 -7.76 9.70
CA PRO A 84 17.90 -8.24 10.32
C PRO A 84 17.68 -9.58 11.02
N ASP A 85 18.53 -10.58 10.74
CA ASP A 85 18.45 -11.90 11.40
C ASP A 85 18.50 -11.79 12.93
N ALA A 86 19.29 -10.83 13.43
CA ALA A 86 19.41 -10.53 14.86
C ALA A 86 18.09 -10.10 15.52
N ALA A 87 17.11 -9.61 14.76
CA ALA A 87 15.78 -9.27 15.27
C ALA A 87 14.89 -10.50 15.52
N ALA A 88 15.30 -11.67 15.03
CA ALA A 88 14.62 -12.95 15.23
C ALA A 88 13.11 -12.84 14.92
N CYS A 89 12.82 -12.30 13.74
CA CYS A 89 11.48 -12.10 13.21
C CYS A 89 10.95 -13.35 12.52
N THR A 90 9.65 -13.58 12.67
CA THR A 90 8.92 -14.67 12.02
C THR A 90 7.69 -14.09 11.34
N LEU A 91 7.49 -14.41 10.06
CA LEU A 91 6.30 -14.02 9.32
C LEU A 91 5.09 -14.77 9.89
N GLN A 92 4.07 -14.04 10.30
CA GLN A 92 2.84 -14.57 10.89
C GLN A 92 1.70 -14.62 9.88
N ALA A 93 1.57 -13.58 9.04
CA ALA A 93 0.53 -13.51 8.04
C ALA A 93 0.97 -12.72 6.81
N VAL A 94 0.37 -13.05 5.67
CA VAL A 94 0.37 -12.25 4.45
C VAL A 94 -1.08 -12.01 4.07
N ARG A 95 -1.48 -10.75 3.86
CA ARG A 95 -2.81 -10.40 3.37
C ARG A 95 -2.67 -9.65 2.07
N LEU A 96 -3.17 -10.26 1.00
CA LEU A 96 -3.17 -9.66 -0.33
C LEU A 96 -4.58 -9.14 -0.64
N SER A 97 -4.70 -7.85 -0.91
CA SER A 97 -5.90 -7.22 -1.43
C SER A 97 -5.64 -6.82 -2.86
N ALA A 98 -6.27 -7.55 -3.78
CA ALA A 98 -6.07 -7.41 -5.22
C ALA A 98 -7.35 -6.86 -5.87
N PRO A 99 -7.25 -6.04 -6.93
CA PRO A 99 -8.41 -5.37 -7.53
C PRO A 99 -9.30 -6.31 -8.35
N PHE A 100 -8.83 -7.52 -8.66
CA PHE A 100 -9.56 -8.52 -9.43
C PHE A 100 -9.74 -9.77 -8.58
N ALA A 101 -10.94 -10.34 -8.61
CA ALA A 101 -11.19 -11.64 -8.00
C ALA A 101 -10.40 -12.72 -8.76
N ASP A 102 -9.91 -13.72 -8.04
CA ASP A 102 -9.35 -14.91 -8.66
C ASP A 102 -10.46 -15.61 -9.44
N HIS A 103 -10.38 -15.54 -10.77
CA HIS A 103 -11.27 -16.29 -11.64
C HIS A 103 -10.92 -17.78 -11.57
N GLU A 104 -11.40 -18.49 -10.55
CA GLU A 104 -11.70 -19.91 -10.74
C GLU A 104 -12.79 -19.98 -11.81
N HIS A 105 -12.49 -20.68 -12.91
CA HIS A 105 -13.37 -20.84 -14.06
C HIS A 105 -14.70 -21.48 -13.67
N ASN A 106 -15.69 -20.68 -13.26
CA ASN A 106 -17.09 -21.04 -13.40
C ASN A 106 -17.61 -20.41 -14.68
N HIS A 107 -17.71 -21.25 -15.71
CA HIS A 107 -18.51 -20.94 -16.90
C HIS A 107 -19.99 -20.99 -16.50
N ASP A 108 -20.58 -19.83 -16.23
CA ASP A 108 -22.01 -19.65 -16.46
C ASP A 108 -22.20 -18.54 -17.49
N HIS A 109 -22.76 -18.95 -18.62
CA HIS A 109 -23.26 -18.05 -19.64
C HIS A 109 -24.63 -17.55 -19.17
N ASP A 110 -24.75 -16.24 -18.94
CA ASP A 110 -26.03 -15.59 -19.17
C ASP A 110 -25.81 -14.23 -19.83
N HIS A 111 -26.47 -14.08 -20.98
CA HIS A 111 -26.56 -12.83 -21.71
C HIS A 111 -27.78 -12.07 -21.20
N ASP A 112 -27.60 -10.84 -20.73
CA ASP A 112 -28.65 -9.83 -20.90
C ASP A 112 -28.06 -8.42 -21.08
N HIS A 113 -28.77 -7.62 -21.87
CA HIS A 113 -28.35 -6.37 -22.47
C HIS A 113 -28.60 -5.13 -21.59
N ASP A 114 -27.92 -4.05 -21.99
CA ASP A 114 -28.21 -2.63 -21.78
C ASP A 114 -27.93 -2.01 -20.40
N HIS A 115 -26.92 -1.13 -20.37
CA HIS A 115 -27.09 0.24 -19.87
C HIS A 115 -26.02 1.17 -20.48
N ALA A 116 -26.47 2.16 -21.27
CA ALA A 116 -25.68 3.35 -21.54
C ALA A 116 -25.71 4.22 -20.29
N HIS A 117 -24.58 4.30 -19.60
CA HIS A 117 -24.31 5.32 -18.60
C HIS A 117 -23.07 6.10 -19.02
N ASP A 118 -23.29 7.41 -19.15
CA ASP A 118 -22.26 8.44 -19.18
C ASP A 118 -21.47 8.30 -17.87
N HIS A 119 -20.32 7.65 -17.96
CA HIS A 119 -19.37 7.55 -16.87
C HIS A 119 -18.31 8.60 -17.14
N ASP A 120 -18.29 9.64 -16.32
CA ASP A 120 -17.05 10.35 -16.00
C ASP A 120 -15.96 9.29 -15.86
N HIS A 121 -15.03 9.26 -16.82
CA HIS A 121 -13.85 8.43 -16.77
C HIS A 121 -12.90 9.02 -15.73
N ASP A 122 -13.30 8.94 -14.46
CA ASP A 122 -12.30 8.73 -13.41
C ASP A 122 -11.67 7.39 -13.75
N HIS A 123 -10.51 7.46 -14.41
CA HIS A 123 -9.58 6.36 -14.54
C HIS A 123 -9.15 5.96 -13.12
N SER A 124 -10.03 5.31 -12.37
CA SER A 124 -9.68 4.69 -11.10
C SER A 124 -8.74 3.56 -11.45
N HIS A 125 -7.46 3.86 -11.42
CA HIS A 125 -6.36 2.93 -11.60
C HIS A 125 -6.56 1.75 -10.63
N ALA A 126 -6.30 0.54 -11.11
CA ALA A 126 -6.44 -0.65 -10.29
C ALA A 126 -5.22 -0.75 -9.37
N ASP A 127 -5.46 -0.55 -8.07
CA ASP A 127 -4.46 -0.63 -7.03
C ASP A 127 -4.42 -2.01 -6.40
N LEU A 128 -3.22 -2.40 -5.97
CA LEU A 128 -2.99 -3.60 -5.19
C LEU A 128 -2.35 -3.22 -3.85
N SER A 129 -2.73 -3.94 -2.79
CA SER A 129 -2.00 -3.89 -1.53
C SER A 129 -1.64 -5.25 -0.98
N VAL A 130 -0.48 -5.34 -0.33
CA VAL A 130 -0.05 -6.50 0.43
C VAL A 130 0.42 -6.07 1.81
N GLU A 131 -0.06 -6.76 2.84
CA GLU A 131 0.35 -6.56 4.23
C GLU A 131 1.10 -7.81 4.74
N TYR A 132 2.23 -7.56 5.41
CA TYR A 132 3.04 -8.58 6.06
C TYR A 132 3.08 -8.31 7.57
N ASP A 133 2.61 -9.29 8.34
CA ASP A 133 2.73 -9.25 9.81
C ASP A 133 3.90 -10.10 10.27
N PHE A 134 4.79 -9.51 11.05
CA PHE A 134 5.92 -10.20 11.67
C PHE A 134 5.83 -10.15 13.20
N HIS A 135 6.32 -11.22 13.82
CA HIS A 135 6.62 -11.26 15.24
C HIS A 135 8.12 -11.37 15.46
N CYS A 136 8.72 -10.34 16.06
CA CYS A 136 10.15 -10.18 16.28
C CYS A 136 10.51 -10.32 17.76
N THR A 137 11.08 -11.47 18.12
CA THR A 137 11.44 -11.77 19.51
C THR A 137 12.59 -10.91 20.06
N GLN A 138 13.39 -10.34 19.16
CA GLN A 138 14.49 -9.41 19.50
C GLN A 138 14.29 -8.07 18.79
N ALA A 139 13.09 -7.47 18.91
CA ALA A 139 12.73 -6.24 18.21
C ALA A 139 13.73 -5.07 18.37
N ALA A 140 14.48 -5.01 19.47
CA ALA A 140 15.55 -4.01 19.67
C ALA A 140 16.70 -4.10 18.63
N ALA A 141 16.83 -5.21 17.91
CA ALA A 141 17.79 -5.36 16.82
C ALA A 141 17.22 -4.94 15.43
N LEU A 142 15.96 -4.52 15.35
CA LEU A 142 15.36 -3.92 14.15
C LEU A 142 15.88 -2.48 13.95
N ASN A 143 17.13 -2.35 13.50
CA ASN A 143 17.76 -1.05 13.24
C ASN A 143 17.62 -0.57 11.78
N SER A 144 17.24 -1.47 10.87
CA SER A 144 16.99 -1.15 9.47
C SER A 144 16.31 -2.31 8.76
N LEU A 145 15.59 -1.99 7.69
CA LEU A 145 15.04 -2.93 6.71
C LEU A 145 15.82 -2.80 5.41
N GLN A 146 16.03 -3.90 4.69
CA GLN A 146 16.38 -3.82 3.26
C GLN A 146 15.11 -3.97 2.43
N LEU A 147 15.02 -3.22 1.33
CA LEU A 147 13.85 -3.11 0.47
C LEU A 147 14.23 -3.47 -0.98
N PRO A 148 14.45 -4.77 -1.28
CA PRO A 148 14.61 -5.25 -2.66
C PRO A 148 13.38 -5.01 -3.56
N LEU A 149 12.25 -4.58 -3.00
CA LEU A 149 11.00 -4.28 -3.72
C LEU A 149 11.20 -3.54 -5.05
N MET A 150 11.92 -2.42 -5.05
CA MET A 150 12.12 -1.60 -6.27
C MET A 150 13.03 -2.30 -7.31
N GLN A 151 13.90 -3.21 -6.88
CA GLN A 151 14.70 -4.03 -7.80
C GLN A 151 13.84 -5.10 -8.49
N ASN A 152 12.87 -5.66 -7.75
CA ASN A 152 11.92 -6.65 -8.28
C ASN A 152 10.85 -6.00 -9.18
N PHE A 153 10.50 -4.75 -8.90
CA PHE A 153 9.49 -3.97 -9.63
C PHE A 153 10.11 -2.65 -10.10
N PRO A 154 10.88 -2.66 -11.20
CA PRO A 154 11.67 -1.51 -11.65
C PRO A 154 10.82 -0.32 -12.12
N ALA A 155 9.52 -0.52 -12.35
CA ALA A 155 8.60 0.58 -12.64
C ALA A 155 8.24 1.40 -11.38
N ILE A 156 8.59 0.98 -10.16
CA ILE A 156 8.47 1.79 -8.94
C ILE A 156 9.68 2.73 -8.84
N GLU A 157 9.59 3.93 -9.43
CA GLU A 157 10.63 4.96 -9.39
C GLU A 157 10.86 5.60 -8.01
N ARG A 158 9.81 5.66 -7.19
CA ARG A 158 9.82 6.22 -5.85
C ARG A 158 8.99 5.39 -4.89
N LEU A 159 9.49 5.19 -3.68
CA LEU A 159 8.78 4.58 -2.57
C LEU A 159 8.58 5.62 -1.47
N ASP A 160 7.32 6.01 -1.26
CA ASP A 160 6.92 6.94 -0.21
C ASP A 160 6.64 6.13 1.06
N VAL A 161 7.45 6.31 2.10
CA VAL A 161 7.40 5.53 3.33
C VAL A 161 6.77 6.34 4.44
N GLN A 162 5.74 5.80 5.09
CA GLN A 162 5.23 6.29 6.37
C GLN A 162 5.49 5.25 7.44
N MET A 163 6.12 5.67 8.53
CA MET A 163 6.54 4.76 9.59
C MET A 163 6.04 5.24 10.94
N LEU A 164 5.39 4.37 11.70
CA LEU A 164 5.01 4.55 13.10
C LEU A 164 5.87 3.64 13.98
N THR A 165 6.54 4.22 14.96
CA THR A 165 7.38 3.51 15.93
C THR A 165 7.11 4.02 17.34
N PRO A 166 7.64 3.37 18.40
CA PRO A 166 7.52 3.91 19.75
C PRO A 166 8.16 5.29 19.94
N SER A 167 9.10 5.68 19.06
CA SER A 167 9.73 7.00 19.09
C SER A 167 8.94 8.08 18.34
N GLY A 168 7.89 7.70 17.61
CA GLY A 168 7.03 8.61 16.86
C GLY A 168 6.83 8.20 15.40
N GLN A 169 6.31 9.15 14.62
CA GLN A 169 6.07 9.02 13.18
C GLN A 169 7.27 9.55 12.38
N HIS A 170 7.62 8.83 11.32
CA HIS A 170 8.74 9.14 10.42
C HIS A 170 8.27 9.01 8.97
N PHE A 171 8.90 9.78 8.09
CA PHE A 171 8.59 9.79 6.67
C PHE A 171 9.88 9.73 5.85
N PHE A 172 9.89 8.90 4.81
CA PHE A 172 11.02 8.80 3.88
C PHE A 172 10.50 8.81 2.45
N HIS A 173 11.32 9.34 1.53
CA HIS A 173 11.13 9.14 0.10
C HIS A 173 12.39 8.42 -0.38
N LEU A 174 12.22 7.17 -0.81
CA LEU A 174 13.33 6.36 -1.31
C LEU A 174 13.23 6.26 -2.83
N ASN A 175 14.37 6.34 -3.51
CA ASN A 175 14.47 6.05 -4.93
C ASN A 175 15.14 4.69 -5.18
N HIS A 176 15.24 4.30 -6.46
CA HIS A 176 15.88 3.06 -6.92
C HIS A 176 17.33 2.81 -6.47
N LEU A 177 18.04 3.80 -5.94
CA LEU A 177 19.40 3.64 -5.41
C LEU A 177 19.41 3.42 -3.89
N GLU A 178 18.28 3.60 -3.23
CA GLU A 178 18.14 3.58 -1.77
C GLU A 178 17.36 2.34 -1.35
N HIS A 179 18.10 1.31 -0.92
CA HIS A 179 17.50 0.01 -0.58
C HIS A 179 17.44 -0.24 0.91
N ARG A 180 17.87 0.72 1.74
CA ARG A 180 17.93 0.57 3.19
C ARG A 180 17.05 1.61 3.86
N LEU A 181 16.04 1.15 4.57
CA LEU A 181 15.17 1.98 5.42
C LEU A 181 15.67 1.89 6.87
N PRO A 182 16.24 2.95 7.45
CA PRO A 182 16.66 2.95 8.85
C PRO A 182 15.46 2.94 9.79
N LEU A 183 15.56 2.22 10.91
CA LEU A 183 14.58 2.24 12.00
C LEU A 183 15.20 2.93 13.24
N PRO A 184 14.48 3.88 13.86
CA PRO A 184 14.94 4.70 14.99
C PRO A 184 14.96 3.97 16.34
#